data_AF-A0A1N6IFI0-F1
#
_entry.id   AF-A0A1N6IFI0-F1
#
_cell.length_a   1.000
_cell.length_b   1.000
_cell.length_c   1.000
_cell.angle_alpha   90.00
_cell.angle_beta   90.00
_cell.angle_gamma   90.00
#
_symmetry.space_group_name_H-M   'P 1'
#
loop_
_entity.id
_entity.type
_entity.pdbx_description
1 polymer ?
#
loop_
_entity_poly.entity_id
_entity_poly.type
_entity_poly.pdbx_seq_one_letter_code
_entity_poly.pdbx_strand_id
1 'polypeptide(L)'
;MRSMNRKADTLLAQLAKGLLKHGAHETQIQLGDRSQYVGMSDVGKGVECMRAAVAGKLGLGQHATEQTVVDWYQQDKFDQIYNTLKKQLVLQRGHWLESGIANAFQANGANTFCQLEIATQHKGIPIKAHLDFALVWGWPQPTVRILELKSTERIPGSLYTAYETQLYGQLGFLVECWNLPVFSMWDEHGVLVFEKLTFSQAVKKVFGFPFPEKSSSVDIEGWVLCLAMSEAKAFGPYRPSGVMLKAVKNTAEKIWKGAQAVQEGKAFLKDISYCHGFHPLCDYCEHACSCPKFEGEVLVDTAYDDELMLVAVLKDEKRGLEKKISAKEERIKAFYNQSGVDSQWLKTAHYRFKNTRQEGRKTLDMTKLEFALINEVGEQKAQELLVAVTKYGQPFERLHIAKI
;
A
#
# COMPACT_ATOMS: atom_id res chain seq x y z
N MET A 1 8.95 -33.11 -15.67
CA MET A 1 9.05 -34.09 -14.55
C MET A 1 8.68 -33.40 -13.24
N ARG A 2 7.39 -33.18 -13.00
CA ARG A 2 6.82 -32.72 -11.72
C ARG A 2 5.69 -33.70 -11.39
N SER A 3 6.06 -34.85 -10.82
CA SER A 3 5.12 -35.60 -9.97
C SER A 3 4.92 -34.71 -8.74
N MET A 4 4.04 -33.71 -8.86
CA MET A 4 3.72 -32.83 -7.76
C MET A 4 2.96 -33.64 -6.72
N ASN A 5 3.40 -33.49 -5.47
CA ASN A 5 2.86 -34.15 -4.32
C ASN A 5 1.39 -33.72 -4.17
N ARG A 6 0.45 -34.49 -4.73
CA ARG A 6 -0.98 -34.17 -4.76
C ARG A 6 -1.52 -33.76 -3.38
N LYS A 7 -0.97 -34.32 -2.30
CA LYS A 7 -1.33 -33.94 -0.91
C LYS A 7 -0.94 -32.49 -0.59
N ALA A 8 0.23 -32.04 -1.04
CA ALA A 8 0.66 -30.65 -0.89
C ALA A 8 -0.23 -29.71 -1.71
N ASP A 9 -0.56 -30.08 -2.95
CA ASP A 9 -1.45 -29.29 -3.79
C ASP A 9 -2.86 -29.18 -3.18
N THR A 10 -3.39 -30.27 -2.63
CA THR A 10 -4.66 -30.26 -1.88
C THR A 10 -4.61 -29.30 -0.70
N LEU A 11 -3.54 -29.33 0.09
CA LEU A 11 -3.38 -28.42 1.24
C LEU A 11 -3.36 -26.95 0.80
N LEU A 12 -2.62 -26.64 -0.26
CA LEU A 12 -2.50 -25.26 -0.74
C LEU A 12 -3.80 -24.77 -1.41
N ALA A 13 -4.55 -25.64 -2.07
CA ALA A 13 -5.89 -25.34 -2.56
C ALA A 13 -6.87 -25.07 -1.42
N GLN A 14 -6.81 -25.86 -0.34
CA GLN A 14 -7.63 -25.65 0.85
C GLN A 14 -7.32 -24.31 1.51
N LEU A 15 -6.04 -23.94 1.62
CA LEU A 15 -5.63 -22.63 2.12
C LEU A 15 -6.11 -21.49 1.22
N ALA A 16 -5.96 -21.61 -0.10
CA ALA A 16 -6.42 -20.59 -1.05
C ALA A 16 -7.93 -20.34 -0.91
N LYS A 17 -8.72 -21.42 -0.86
CA LYS A 17 -10.17 -21.34 -0.65
C LYS A 17 -10.52 -20.70 0.70
N GLY A 18 -9.84 -21.13 1.78
CA GLY A 18 -10.06 -20.62 3.12
C GLY A 18 -9.78 -19.12 3.24
N LEU A 19 -8.66 -18.66 2.69
CA LEU A 19 -8.28 -17.24 2.71
C LEU A 19 -9.23 -16.36 1.87
N LEU A 20 -9.73 -16.85 0.73
CA LEU A 20 -10.75 -16.15 -0.05
C LEU A 20 -12.03 -15.95 0.76
N LYS A 21 -12.53 -17.01 1.39
CA LYS A 21 -13.73 -16.96 2.23
C LYS A 21 -13.55 -16.03 3.42
N HIS A 22 -12.41 -16.17 4.10
CA HIS A 22 -12.11 -15.36 5.28
C HIS A 22 -11.97 -13.88 4.94
N GLY A 23 -11.21 -13.52 3.90
CA GLY A 23 -11.04 -12.12 3.49
C GLY A 23 -12.34 -11.46 3.04
N ALA A 24 -13.24 -12.19 2.36
CA ALA A 24 -14.57 -11.68 2.02
C ALA A 24 -15.41 -11.41 3.27
N HIS A 25 -15.35 -12.31 4.26
CA HIS A 25 -16.07 -12.16 5.53
C HIS A 25 -15.53 -10.99 6.36
N GLU A 26 -14.21 -10.86 6.51
CA GLU A 26 -13.58 -9.74 7.21
C GLU A 26 -13.92 -8.39 6.58
N THR A 27 -13.84 -8.31 5.24
CA THR A 27 -14.21 -7.09 4.50
C THR A 27 -15.66 -6.70 4.79
N GLN A 28 -16.58 -7.67 4.79
CA GLN A 28 -17.99 -7.41 5.08
C GLN A 28 -18.22 -6.94 6.51
N ILE A 29 -17.48 -7.49 7.49
CA ILE A 29 -17.57 -7.10 8.90
C ILE A 29 -17.03 -5.68 9.11
N GLN A 30 -15.82 -5.40 8.64
CA GLN A 30 -15.11 -4.16 8.96
C GLN A 30 -15.54 -2.99 8.08
N LEU A 31 -15.79 -3.24 6.79
CA LEU A 31 -15.99 -2.20 5.78
C LEU A 31 -17.43 -2.17 5.24
N GLY A 32 -18.23 -3.20 5.48
CA GLY A 32 -19.58 -3.33 4.95
C GLY A 32 -19.62 -3.37 3.41
N ASP A 33 -20.75 -2.93 2.83
CA ASP A 33 -20.88 -2.87 1.37
C ASP A 33 -20.12 -1.65 0.79
N ARG A 34 -18.91 -1.94 0.29
CA ARG A 34 -18.03 -0.95 -0.34
C ARG A 34 -18.58 -0.38 -1.65
N SER A 35 -19.64 -0.94 -2.26
CA SER A 35 -20.28 -0.34 -3.43
C SER A 35 -21.06 0.94 -3.06
N GLN A 36 -21.44 1.12 -1.80
CA GLN A 36 -22.33 2.21 -1.36
C GLN A 36 -21.63 3.51 -0.96
N TYR A 37 -20.29 3.54 -0.84
CA TYR A 37 -19.55 4.74 -0.42
C TYR A 37 -18.13 4.81 -0.99
N VAL A 38 -17.54 5.99 -1.16
CA VAL A 38 -16.12 6.10 -1.52
C VAL A 38 -15.25 5.99 -0.26
N GLY A 39 -14.38 4.98 -0.20
CA GLY A 39 -13.40 4.81 0.87
C GLY A 39 -12.13 5.63 0.65
N MET A 40 -11.35 5.88 1.71
CA MET A 40 -10.07 6.61 1.58
C MET A 40 -9.03 5.84 0.76
N SER A 41 -9.06 4.51 0.80
CA SER A 41 -8.22 3.67 -0.08
C SER A 41 -8.64 3.76 -1.55
N ASP A 42 -9.93 3.97 -1.85
CA ASP A 42 -10.41 4.22 -3.22
C ASP A 42 -9.88 5.57 -3.73
N VAL A 43 -9.86 6.59 -2.87
CA VAL A 43 -9.25 7.89 -3.19
C VAL A 43 -7.76 7.75 -3.49
N GLY A 44 -7.01 7.03 -2.64
CA GLY A 44 -5.60 6.73 -2.87
C GLY A 44 -5.38 6.05 -4.22
N LYS A 45 -6.18 5.02 -4.53
CA LYS A 45 -6.16 4.33 -5.83
C LYS A 45 -6.52 5.26 -7.00
N GLY A 46 -7.46 6.19 -6.80
CA GLY A 46 -7.91 7.14 -7.82
C GLY A 46 -6.86 8.18 -8.20
N VAL A 47 -5.97 8.55 -7.27
CA VAL A 47 -4.82 9.42 -7.56
C VAL A 47 -3.79 8.72 -8.43
N GLU A 48 -3.56 7.42 -8.23
CA GLU A 48 -2.64 6.64 -9.07
C GLU A 48 -3.27 6.24 -10.42
N CYS A 49 -4.53 5.80 -10.40
CA CYS A 49 -5.27 5.39 -11.59
C CYS A 49 -6.79 5.47 -11.37
N MET A 50 -7.40 6.56 -11.85
CA MET A 50 -8.84 6.80 -11.73
C MET A 50 -9.67 5.66 -12.34
N ARG A 51 -9.29 5.14 -13.52
CA ARG A 51 -9.94 3.98 -14.14
C ARG A 51 -9.95 2.76 -13.21
N ALA A 52 -8.85 2.45 -12.53
CA ALA A 52 -8.77 1.28 -11.66
C ALA A 52 -9.59 1.48 -10.36
N ALA A 53 -9.73 2.71 -9.88
CA ALA A 53 -10.61 3.05 -8.77
C ALA A 53 -12.09 2.91 -9.17
N VAL A 54 -12.49 3.46 -10.32
CA VAL A 54 -13.85 3.34 -10.86
C VAL A 54 -14.21 1.88 -11.15
N ALA A 55 -13.30 1.11 -11.77
CA ALA A 55 -13.53 -0.30 -12.06
C ALA A 55 -13.71 -1.14 -10.78
N GLY A 56 -12.89 -0.87 -9.76
CA GLY A 56 -13.02 -1.52 -8.45
C GLY A 56 -14.34 -1.18 -7.78
N LYS A 57 -14.77 0.08 -7.89
CA LYS A 57 -16.05 0.56 -7.37
C LYS A 57 -17.25 -0.16 -7.99
N LEU A 58 -17.15 -0.51 -9.26
CA LEU A 58 -18.16 -1.24 -10.03
C LEU A 58 -18.06 -2.77 -9.89
N GLY A 59 -17.07 -3.28 -9.14
CA GLY A 59 -16.86 -4.72 -9.00
C GLY A 59 -16.46 -5.42 -10.31
N LEU A 60 -15.90 -4.71 -11.29
CA LEU A 60 -15.55 -5.23 -12.62
C LEU A 60 -14.23 -6.03 -12.65
N GLY A 61 -13.72 -6.43 -11.49
CA GLY A 61 -12.47 -7.18 -11.36
C GLY A 61 -12.69 -8.67 -11.58
N GLN A 62 -11.71 -9.35 -12.20
CA GLN A 62 -11.69 -10.81 -12.19
C GLN A 62 -11.14 -11.27 -10.84
N HIS A 63 -12.03 -11.71 -9.95
CA HIS A 63 -11.64 -12.28 -8.67
C HIS A 63 -11.87 -13.79 -8.69
N ALA A 64 -10.87 -14.53 -8.20
CA ALA A 64 -11.06 -15.94 -7.87
C ALA A 64 -12.09 -16.02 -6.74
N THR A 65 -13.03 -16.94 -6.87
CA THR A 65 -14.00 -17.28 -5.83
C THR A 65 -13.66 -18.64 -5.23
N GLU A 66 -14.33 -18.99 -4.12
CA GLU A 66 -14.24 -20.34 -3.57
C GLU A 66 -14.56 -21.42 -4.60
N GLN A 67 -15.56 -21.15 -5.47
CA GLN A 67 -15.97 -22.10 -6.50
C GLN A 67 -14.92 -22.23 -7.61
N THR A 68 -14.33 -21.13 -8.07
CA THR A 68 -13.29 -21.22 -9.11
C THR A 68 -12.08 -22.01 -8.64
N VAL A 69 -11.72 -21.93 -7.35
CA VAL A 69 -10.63 -22.74 -6.78
C VAL A 69 -10.99 -24.23 -6.81
N VAL A 70 -12.24 -24.59 -6.50
CA VAL A 70 -12.73 -25.98 -6.60
C VAL A 70 -12.66 -26.47 -8.05
N ASP A 71 -13.12 -25.65 -9.00
CA ASP A 71 -13.13 -26.00 -10.42
C ASP A 71 -11.71 -26.18 -10.96
N TRP A 72 -10.78 -25.28 -10.61
CA TRP A 72 -9.36 -25.40 -10.97
C TRP A 72 -8.70 -26.63 -10.36
N TYR A 73 -9.06 -26.98 -9.13
CA TYR A 73 -8.54 -28.18 -8.48
C TYR A 73 -8.99 -29.46 -9.20
N GLN A 74 -10.26 -29.53 -9.62
CA GLN A 74 -10.79 -30.66 -10.40
C GLN A 74 -10.15 -30.78 -11.79
N GLN A 75 -9.70 -29.66 -12.36
CA GLN A 75 -9.06 -29.58 -13.66
C GLN A 75 -7.52 -29.66 -13.60
N ASP A 76 -6.96 -29.98 -12.42
CA ASP A 76 -5.51 -29.99 -12.16
C ASP A 76 -4.79 -28.67 -12.53
N LYS A 77 -5.50 -27.53 -12.51
CA LYS A 77 -4.99 -26.19 -12.82
C LYS A 77 -4.32 -25.54 -11.60
N PHE A 78 -3.35 -26.24 -11.02
CA PHE A 78 -2.73 -25.82 -9.77
C PHE A 78 -2.03 -24.47 -9.85
N ASP A 79 -1.42 -24.11 -10.99
CA ASP A 79 -0.74 -22.81 -11.14
C ASP A 79 -1.68 -21.62 -10.88
N GLN A 80 -2.97 -21.73 -11.25
CA GLN A 80 -3.98 -20.69 -10.98
C GLN A 80 -4.32 -20.60 -9.50
N ILE A 81 -4.39 -21.75 -8.82
CA ILE A 81 -4.56 -21.85 -7.37
C ILE A 81 -3.36 -21.23 -6.65
N TYR A 82 -2.13 -21.57 -7.06
CA TYR A 82 -0.90 -21.02 -6.50
C TYR A 82 -0.82 -19.50 -6.64
N ASN A 83 -1.19 -18.97 -7.81
CA ASN A 83 -1.21 -17.52 -8.04
C ASN A 83 -2.26 -16.83 -7.16
N THR A 84 -3.44 -17.45 -7.01
CA THR A 84 -4.49 -16.97 -6.11
C THR A 84 -4.03 -16.98 -4.66
N LEU A 85 -3.42 -18.08 -4.21
CA LEU A 85 -2.88 -18.22 -2.85
C LEU A 85 -1.83 -17.14 -2.57
N LYS A 86 -0.88 -16.91 -3.50
CA LYS A 86 0.14 -15.85 -3.34
C LYS A 86 -0.49 -14.48 -3.16
N LYS A 87 -1.51 -14.13 -3.96
CA LYS A 87 -2.24 -12.86 -3.82
C LYS A 87 -2.93 -12.77 -2.45
N GLN A 88 -3.65 -13.81 -2.05
CA GLN A 88 -4.36 -13.83 -0.78
C GLN A 88 -3.41 -13.74 0.42
N LEU A 89 -2.27 -14.42 0.40
CA LEU A 89 -1.26 -14.31 1.45
C LEU A 89 -0.73 -12.87 1.62
N VAL A 90 -0.56 -12.12 0.51
CA VAL A 90 -0.13 -10.72 0.58
C VAL A 90 -1.20 -9.84 1.24
N LEU A 91 -2.48 -10.02 0.87
CA LEU A 91 -3.59 -9.28 1.46
C LEU A 91 -3.77 -9.60 2.95
N GLN A 92 -3.80 -10.89 3.27
CA GLN A 92 -4.04 -11.41 4.62
C GLN A 92 -2.89 -11.08 5.58
N ARG A 93 -1.66 -10.99 5.08
CA ARG A 93 -0.54 -10.48 5.88
C ARG A 93 -0.78 -9.05 6.39
N GLY A 94 -1.49 -8.21 5.64
CA GLY A 94 -1.94 -6.90 6.11
C GLY A 94 -2.79 -7.02 7.37
N HIS A 95 -3.89 -7.76 7.27
CA HIS A 95 -4.81 -7.99 8.39
C HIS A 95 -4.13 -8.61 9.61
N TRP A 96 -3.29 -9.64 9.43
CA TRP A 96 -2.57 -10.26 10.55
C TRP A 96 -1.60 -9.29 11.24
N LEU A 97 -0.96 -8.40 10.48
CA LEU A 97 -0.12 -7.36 11.05
C LEU A 97 -0.95 -6.31 11.79
N GLU A 98 -2.10 -5.90 11.27
CA GLU A 98 -3.01 -5.00 11.97
C GLU A 98 -3.43 -5.60 13.32
N SER A 99 -3.92 -6.84 13.35
CA SER A 99 -4.26 -7.54 14.61
C SER A 99 -3.06 -7.67 15.55
N GLY A 100 -1.88 -8.02 15.01
CA GLY A 100 -0.66 -8.13 15.82
C GLY A 100 -0.21 -6.80 16.44
N ILE A 101 -0.33 -5.70 15.70
CA ILE A 101 -0.01 -4.35 16.18
C ILE A 101 -1.07 -3.85 17.18
N ALA A 102 -2.35 -4.18 16.97
CA ALA A 102 -3.41 -3.90 17.93
C ALA A 102 -3.09 -4.54 19.29
N ASN A 103 -2.71 -5.82 19.30
CA ASN A 103 -2.29 -6.54 20.50
C ASN A 103 -1.07 -5.90 21.18
N ALA A 104 -0.09 -5.41 20.39
CA ALA A 104 1.07 -4.73 20.93
C ALA A 104 0.70 -3.40 21.62
N PHE A 105 -0.19 -2.61 21.04
CA PHE A 105 -0.69 -1.38 21.67
C PHE A 105 -1.49 -1.67 22.94
N GLN A 106 -2.36 -2.69 22.91
CA GLN A 106 -3.12 -3.11 24.07
C GLN A 106 -2.20 -3.57 25.22
N ALA A 107 -1.17 -4.35 24.91
CA ALA A 107 -0.18 -4.81 25.91
C ALA A 107 0.58 -3.64 26.56
N ASN A 108 0.77 -2.54 25.82
CA ASN A 108 1.36 -1.31 26.34
C ASN A 108 0.37 -0.43 27.14
N GLY A 109 -0.89 -0.83 27.27
CA GLY A 109 -1.94 -0.04 27.91
C GLY A 109 -2.33 1.22 27.13
N ALA A 110 -2.06 1.26 25.82
CA ALA A 110 -2.43 2.40 24.99
C ALA A 110 -3.95 2.45 24.76
N ASN A 111 -4.55 3.63 24.94
CA ASN A 111 -5.93 3.87 24.54
C ASN A 111 -5.99 4.00 23.02
N THR A 112 -6.41 2.93 22.35
CA THR A 112 -6.39 2.85 20.89
C THR A 112 -7.78 2.46 20.40
N PHE A 113 -8.35 3.25 19.50
CA PHE A 113 -9.43 2.77 18.64
C PHE A 113 -8.82 2.00 17.49
N CYS A 114 -9.37 0.82 17.19
CA CYS A 114 -9.01 0.03 16.03
C CYS A 114 -10.16 0.11 15.01
N GLN A 115 -9.85 0.31 13.73
CA GLN A 115 -10.84 0.35 12.65
C GLN A 115 -11.97 1.38 12.91
N LEU A 116 -11.63 2.56 13.42
CA LEU A 116 -12.62 3.62 13.70
C LEU A 116 -13.20 4.15 12.38
N GLU A 117 -14.52 4.04 12.21
CA GLU A 117 -15.22 4.55 11.03
C GLU A 117 -15.64 6.01 11.23
N ILE A 118 -15.41 6.84 10.21
CA ILE A 118 -15.99 8.17 10.04
C ILE A 118 -16.89 8.15 8.80
N ALA A 119 -18.21 8.26 8.97
CA ALA A 119 -19.18 8.19 7.89
C ALA A 119 -19.79 9.58 7.57
N THR A 120 -19.41 10.16 6.43
CA THR A 120 -19.83 11.52 6.06
C THR A 120 -20.34 11.59 4.62
N GLN A 121 -20.77 12.78 4.19
CA GLN A 121 -21.19 13.03 2.82
C GLN A 121 -20.54 14.29 2.26
N HIS A 122 -20.20 14.26 0.98
CA HIS A 122 -19.76 15.43 0.23
C HIS A 122 -20.62 15.59 -1.02
N LYS A 123 -21.41 16.67 -1.10
CA LYS A 123 -22.34 16.93 -2.22
C LYS A 123 -23.28 15.74 -2.50
N GLY A 124 -23.80 15.11 -1.42
CA GLY A 124 -24.65 13.93 -1.50
C GLY A 124 -23.93 12.60 -1.79
N ILE A 125 -22.60 12.63 -1.93
CA ILE A 125 -21.79 11.42 -2.15
C ILE A 125 -21.39 10.84 -0.79
N PRO A 126 -21.76 9.58 -0.48
CA PRO A 126 -21.34 8.92 0.75
C PRO A 126 -19.82 8.66 0.73
N ILE A 127 -19.15 9.07 1.79
CA ILE A 127 -17.71 8.89 1.97
C ILE A 127 -17.47 8.25 3.34
N LYS A 128 -16.59 7.26 3.40
CA LYS A 128 -16.13 6.71 4.68
C LYS A 128 -14.61 6.75 4.78
N ALA A 129 -14.14 7.09 5.97
CA ALA A 129 -12.75 6.93 6.36
C ALA A 129 -12.69 5.92 7.50
N HIS A 130 -11.98 4.81 7.29
CA HIS A 130 -11.63 3.85 8.33
C HIS A 130 -10.23 4.19 8.79
N LEU A 131 -10.04 4.38 10.09
CA LEU A 131 -8.74 4.63 10.71
C LEU A 131 -8.24 3.30 11.29
N ASP A 132 -7.13 2.77 10.79
CA ASP A 132 -6.58 1.51 11.31
C ASP A 132 -6.34 1.62 12.82
N PHE A 133 -5.66 2.70 13.24
CA PHE A 133 -5.47 3.04 14.64
C PHE A 133 -5.64 4.54 14.91
N ALA A 134 -6.36 4.86 15.99
CA ALA A 134 -6.36 6.18 16.59
C ALA A 134 -5.97 6.08 18.07
N LEU A 135 -4.73 6.46 18.39
CA LEU A 135 -4.22 6.49 19.76
C LEU A 135 -4.61 7.81 20.41
N VAL A 136 -5.10 7.77 21.65
CA VAL A 136 -5.68 8.93 22.34
C VAL A 136 -5.15 9.05 23.76
N TRP A 137 -4.72 10.24 24.17
CA TRP A 137 -4.41 10.51 25.59
C TRP A 137 -4.70 11.96 25.96
N GLY A 138 -4.99 12.20 27.25
CA GLY A 138 -5.41 13.51 27.76
C GLY A 138 -4.33 14.37 28.40
N TRP A 139 -3.15 13.81 28.71
CA TRP A 139 -2.12 14.46 29.53
C TRP A 139 -0.70 14.23 28.99
N PRO A 140 0.23 15.20 29.13
CA PRO A 140 0.04 16.55 29.69
C PRO A 140 -0.77 17.49 28.77
N GLN A 141 -0.90 17.13 27.50
CA GLN A 141 -1.75 17.80 26.51
C GLN A 141 -2.67 16.75 25.87
N PRO A 142 -3.94 17.07 25.56
CA PRO A 142 -4.80 16.20 24.77
C PRO A 142 -4.19 15.94 23.39
N THR A 143 -4.08 14.67 23.03
CA THR A 143 -3.37 14.25 21.82
C THR A 143 -4.09 13.11 21.14
N VAL A 144 -4.09 13.15 19.81
CA VAL A 144 -4.50 12.05 18.94
C VAL A 144 -3.38 11.74 17.94
N ARG A 145 -3.08 10.45 17.77
CA ARG A 145 -2.19 9.94 16.72
C ARG A 145 -2.92 8.96 15.85
N ILE A 146 -3.03 9.27 14.56
CA ILE A 146 -3.58 8.37 13.55
C ILE A 146 -2.43 7.56 12.96
N LEU A 147 -2.53 6.24 12.99
CA LEU A 147 -1.57 5.36 12.34
C LEU A 147 -2.28 4.58 11.26
N GLU A 148 -1.83 4.76 10.02
CA GLU A 148 -2.24 3.95 8.87
C GLU A 148 -1.18 2.86 8.66
N LEU A 149 -1.58 1.59 8.68
CA LEU A 149 -0.66 0.47 8.55
C LEU A 149 -0.50 0.05 7.08
N LYS A 150 0.73 -0.22 6.66
CA LYS A 150 1.00 -0.76 5.33
C LYS A 150 1.96 -1.94 5.41
N SER A 151 1.46 -3.12 5.05
CA SER A 151 2.30 -4.30 4.87
C SER A 151 3.05 -4.23 3.54
N THR A 152 4.37 -4.28 3.60
CA THR A 152 5.26 -4.17 2.44
C THR A 152 6.22 -5.35 2.40
N GLU A 153 6.58 -5.82 1.20
CA GLU A 153 7.67 -6.80 1.08
C GLU A 153 9.03 -6.14 1.40
N ARG A 154 9.20 -4.91 0.91
CA ARG A 154 10.33 -4.05 1.22
C ARG A 154 9.80 -2.66 1.55
N ILE A 155 10.29 -2.08 2.63
CA ILE A 155 9.96 -0.72 3.03
C ILE A 155 10.48 0.25 1.96
N PRO A 156 9.63 1.14 1.42
CA PRO A 156 10.06 2.05 0.37
C PRO A 156 10.99 3.15 0.92
N GLY A 157 11.83 3.72 0.05
CA GLY A 157 12.68 4.87 0.42
C GLY A 157 11.84 6.09 0.79
N SER A 158 10.79 6.35 -0.01
CA SER A 158 9.79 7.40 0.14
C SER A 158 8.38 6.80 0.14
N LEU A 159 7.43 7.48 0.79
CA LEU A 159 6.04 7.02 0.84
C LEU A 159 5.36 7.16 -0.53
N TYR A 160 4.48 6.21 -0.88
CA TYR A 160 3.65 6.32 -2.08
C TYR A 160 2.57 7.39 -1.90
N THR A 161 2.33 8.18 -2.94
CA THR A 161 1.33 9.25 -2.95
C THR A 161 -0.09 8.75 -2.59
N ALA A 162 -0.45 7.52 -2.96
CA ALA A 162 -1.73 6.93 -2.57
C ALA A 162 -1.89 6.81 -1.05
N TYR A 163 -0.86 6.35 -0.34
CA TYR A 163 -0.89 6.17 1.12
C TYR A 163 -0.91 7.53 1.83
N GLU A 164 -0.14 8.48 1.31
CA GLU A 164 -0.13 9.84 1.83
C GLU A 164 -1.50 10.53 1.65
N THR A 165 -2.11 10.39 0.46
CA THR A 165 -3.43 10.94 0.17
C THR A 165 -4.51 10.31 1.05
N GLN A 166 -4.45 9.00 1.26
CA GLN A 166 -5.35 8.27 2.15
C GLN A 166 -5.29 8.86 3.57
N LEU A 167 -4.08 9.02 4.13
CA LEU A 167 -3.86 9.56 5.46
C LEU A 167 -4.32 11.02 5.59
N TYR A 168 -4.05 11.87 4.59
CA TYR A 168 -4.56 13.24 4.60
C TYR A 168 -6.10 13.30 4.61
N GLY A 169 -6.76 12.39 3.88
CA GLY A 169 -8.21 12.25 3.92
C GLY A 169 -8.71 11.90 5.31
N GLN A 170 -8.11 10.88 5.93
CA GLN A 170 -8.41 10.45 7.29
C GLN A 170 -8.25 11.58 8.33
N LEU A 171 -7.10 12.27 8.33
CA LEU A 171 -6.83 13.40 9.22
C LEU A 171 -7.80 14.56 8.99
N GLY A 172 -8.08 14.89 7.73
CA GLY A 172 -8.99 15.96 7.36
C GLY A 172 -10.43 15.69 7.81
N PHE A 173 -10.94 14.47 7.58
CA PHE A 173 -12.27 14.09 8.03
C PHE A 173 -12.38 13.98 9.55
N LEU A 174 -11.34 13.51 10.25
CA LEU A 174 -11.31 13.53 11.72
C LEU A 174 -11.54 14.94 12.27
N VAL A 175 -10.81 15.94 11.75
CA VAL A 175 -10.93 17.34 12.19
C VAL A 175 -12.26 17.95 11.78
N GLU A 176 -12.68 17.76 10.52
CA GLU A 176 -13.92 18.34 10.00
C GLU A 176 -15.17 17.76 10.67
N CYS A 177 -15.15 16.46 10.97
CA CYS A 177 -16.28 15.75 11.56
C CYS A 177 -16.22 15.68 13.09
N TRP A 178 -15.22 16.28 13.75
CA TRP A 178 -14.94 16.12 15.19
C TRP A 178 -16.19 16.16 16.10
N ASN A 179 -17.07 17.11 15.85
CA ASN A 179 -18.30 17.37 16.62
C ASN A 179 -19.58 16.82 15.98
N LEU A 180 -19.45 16.03 14.93
CA LEU A 180 -20.58 15.41 14.26
C LEU A 180 -20.77 13.97 14.77
N PRO A 181 -22.02 13.50 14.94
CA PRO A 181 -22.33 12.14 15.38
C PRO A 181 -22.16 11.14 14.23
N VAL A 182 -20.93 11.00 13.74
CA VAL A 182 -20.60 10.21 12.54
C VAL A 182 -19.53 9.15 12.77
N PHE A 183 -19.06 9.02 14.01
CA PHE A 183 -18.07 8.03 14.39
C PHE A 183 -18.76 6.74 14.85
N SER A 184 -18.30 5.61 14.32
CA SER A 184 -18.79 4.27 14.68
C SER A 184 -17.63 3.30 14.78
N MET A 185 -17.78 2.27 15.61
CA MET A 185 -16.77 1.23 15.77
C MET A 185 -17.42 -0.11 16.05
N TRP A 186 -16.90 -1.14 15.38
CA TRP A 186 -17.20 -2.55 15.62
C TRP A 186 -15.93 -3.22 16.13
N ASP A 187 -16.08 -4.26 16.94
CA ASP A 187 -14.94 -5.08 17.33
C ASP A 187 -14.52 -6.05 16.21
N GLU A 188 -13.46 -6.81 16.46
CA GLU A 188 -12.93 -7.80 15.52
C GLU A 188 -13.90 -8.93 15.16
N HIS A 189 -14.98 -9.10 15.94
CA HIS A 189 -16.04 -10.08 15.69
C HIS A 189 -17.26 -9.46 15.01
N GLY A 190 -17.22 -8.15 14.69
CA GLY A 190 -18.32 -7.43 14.06
C GLY A 190 -19.43 -7.03 15.02
N VAL A 191 -19.18 -7.05 16.33
CA VAL A 191 -20.13 -6.57 17.35
C VAL A 191 -20.00 -5.06 17.48
N LEU A 192 -21.13 -4.36 17.46
CA LEU A 192 -21.16 -2.90 17.57
C LEU A 192 -20.68 -2.44 18.95
N VAL A 193 -19.61 -1.65 18.99
CA VAL A 193 -19.13 -1.01 20.23
C VAL A 193 -19.86 0.31 20.46
N PHE A 194 -19.93 1.15 19.42
CA PHE A 194 -20.76 2.35 19.40
C PHE A 194 -21.08 2.79 17.97
N GLU A 195 -22.17 3.52 17.81
CA GLU A 195 -22.62 4.08 16.55
C GLU A 195 -22.92 5.57 16.72
N LYS A 196 -22.55 6.38 15.71
CA LYS A 196 -22.96 7.79 15.55
C LYS A 196 -22.71 8.63 16.81
N LEU A 197 -21.50 8.54 17.35
CA LEU A 197 -21.03 9.46 18.40
C LEU A 197 -20.15 10.56 17.80
N THR A 198 -19.99 11.67 18.52
CA THR A 198 -18.88 12.60 18.26
C THR A 198 -17.56 11.97 18.71
N PHE A 199 -16.41 12.51 18.27
CA PHE A 199 -15.12 11.96 18.67
C PHE A 199 -14.93 12.01 20.21
N SER A 200 -15.24 13.15 20.84
CA SER A 200 -15.17 13.31 22.30
C SER A 200 -16.05 12.31 23.05
N GLN A 201 -17.26 12.06 22.54
CA GLN A 201 -18.19 11.09 23.12
C GLN A 201 -17.69 9.66 22.98
N ALA A 202 -17.09 9.31 21.83
CA ALA A 202 -16.46 8.01 21.63
C ALA A 202 -15.31 7.79 22.62
N VAL A 203 -14.43 8.78 22.81
CA VAL A 203 -13.32 8.73 23.78
C VAL A 203 -13.84 8.50 25.20
N LYS A 204 -14.85 9.28 25.62
CA LYS A 204 -15.47 9.12 26.93
C LYS A 204 -16.12 7.76 27.11
N LYS A 205 -16.80 7.24 26.09
CA LYS A 205 -17.48 5.94 26.14
C LYS A 205 -16.50 4.78 26.25
N VAL A 206 -15.43 4.79 25.47
CA VAL A 206 -14.51 3.64 25.37
C VAL A 206 -13.40 3.71 26.42
N PHE A 207 -12.87 4.89 26.74
CA PHE A 207 -11.73 5.05 27.64
C PHE A 207 -12.07 5.69 28.99
N GLY A 208 -13.31 6.16 29.19
CA GLY A 208 -13.81 6.59 30.50
C GLY A 208 -13.37 7.99 30.97
N PHE A 209 -12.71 8.80 30.14
CA PHE A 209 -12.28 10.15 30.48
C PHE A 209 -12.83 11.22 29.52
N PRO A 210 -13.05 12.48 29.98
CA PRO A 210 -13.50 13.56 29.12
C PRO A 210 -12.42 13.97 28.11
N PHE A 211 -12.84 14.38 26.92
CA PHE A 211 -11.93 14.83 25.85
C PHE A 211 -12.42 16.16 25.24
N PRO A 212 -11.53 17.00 24.68
CA PRO A 212 -11.93 18.32 24.20
C PRO A 212 -12.95 18.28 23.05
N GLU A 213 -14.01 19.10 23.17
CA GLU A 213 -15.02 19.31 22.12
C GLU A 213 -14.52 20.15 20.93
N LYS A 214 -13.26 20.58 20.93
CA LYS A 214 -12.67 21.30 19.81
C LYS A 214 -11.38 20.61 19.41
N SER A 215 -11.31 20.17 18.16
CA SER A 215 -10.09 19.59 17.56
C SER A 215 -8.89 20.54 17.64
N SER A 216 -9.11 21.86 17.63
CA SER A 216 -8.06 22.88 17.79
C SER A 216 -7.35 22.86 19.15
N SER A 217 -7.96 22.23 20.16
CA SER A 217 -7.40 22.09 21.51
C SER A 217 -6.67 20.76 21.69
N VAL A 218 -6.51 19.98 20.62
CA VAL A 218 -5.89 18.66 20.61
C VAL A 218 -4.72 18.68 19.64
N ASP A 219 -3.60 18.11 20.05
CA ASP A 219 -2.49 17.87 19.14
C ASP A 219 -2.78 16.65 18.27
N ILE A 220 -2.94 16.84 16.95
CA ILE A 220 -3.36 15.80 16.01
C ILE A 220 -2.26 15.61 14.97
N GLU A 221 -1.71 14.41 14.91
CA GLU A 221 -0.73 14.00 13.90
C GLU A 221 -1.07 12.62 13.33
N GLY A 222 -0.68 12.40 12.07
CA GLY A 222 -0.82 11.12 11.40
C GLY A 222 0.54 10.56 10.99
N TRP A 223 0.63 9.23 10.92
CA TRP A 223 1.79 8.51 10.45
C TRP A 223 1.36 7.36 9.56
N VAL A 224 2.13 7.08 8.50
CA VAL A 224 2.03 5.78 7.81
C VAL A 224 3.11 4.87 8.36
N LEU A 225 2.71 3.76 8.98
CA LEU A 225 3.61 2.74 9.50
C LEU A 225 3.77 1.63 8.46
N CYS A 226 4.91 1.62 7.76
CA CYS A 226 5.25 0.54 6.85
C CYS A 226 5.96 -0.58 7.62
N LEU A 227 5.42 -1.78 7.52
CA LEU A 227 6.00 -2.99 8.10
C LEU A 227 6.44 -3.94 6.99
N ALA A 228 7.66 -4.45 7.13
CA ALA A 228 8.14 -5.62 6.40
C ALA A 228 8.35 -6.79 7.37
N MET A 229 8.82 -7.93 6.88
CA MET A 229 8.97 -9.15 7.69
C MET A 229 9.85 -8.98 8.94
N SER A 230 10.84 -8.07 8.89
CA SER A 230 11.82 -7.87 9.97
C SER A 230 12.14 -6.40 10.23
N GLU A 231 11.39 -5.48 9.60
CA GLU A 231 11.68 -4.05 9.64
C GLU A 231 10.39 -3.25 9.79
N ALA A 232 10.49 -2.09 10.42
CA ALA A 232 9.40 -1.13 10.56
C ALA A 232 9.92 0.28 10.27
N LYS A 233 9.12 1.10 9.60
CA LYS A 233 9.43 2.51 9.36
C LYS A 233 8.15 3.34 9.43
N ALA A 234 8.18 4.40 10.24
CA ALA A 234 7.13 5.39 10.28
C ALA A 234 7.46 6.56 9.34
N PHE A 235 6.48 6.97 8.53
CA PHE A 235 6.54 8.17 7.70
C PHE A 235 5.62 9.23 8.30
N GLY A 236 6.14 10.42 8.56
CA GLY A 236 5.44 11.52 9.21
C GLY A 236 6.39 12.41 10.02
N PRO A 237 5.85 13.27 10.91
CA PRO A 237 4.42 13.44 11.18
C PRO A 237 3.71 14.19 10.06
N TYR A 238 2.47 13.78 9.76
CA TYR A 238 1.54 14.49 8.89
C TYR A 238 0.52 15.25 9.72
N ARG A 239 0.08 16.41 9.25
CA ARG A 239 -0.94 17.24 9.94
C ARG A 239 -2.18 17.43 9.07
N PRO A 240 -3.37 17.64 9.69
CA PRO A 240 -4.58 17.95 8.95
C PRO A 240 -4.38 19.14 8.00
N SER A 241 -4.82 19.01 6.75
CA SER A 241 -4.68 20.06 5.73
C SER A 241 -5.99 20.22 4.97
N GLY A 242 -6.56 21.44 5.02
CA GLY A 242 -7.79 21.76 4.30
C GLY A 242 -7.64 21.69 2.77
N VAL A 243 -6.45 22.01 2.25
CA VAL A 243 -6.13 21.90 0.82
C VAL A 243 -6.14 20.43 0.39
N MET A 244 -5.49 19.57 1.16
CA MET A 244 -5.46 18.12 0.87
C MET A 244 -6.84 17.49 1.03
N LEU A 245 -7.60 17.86 2.07
CA LEU A 245 -8.98 17.39 2.24
C LEU A 245 -9.87 17.77 1.06
N LYS A 246 -9.72 19.00 0.52
CA LYS A 246 -10.44 19.42 -0.70
C LYS A 246 -10.05 18.57 -1.91
N ALA A 247 -8.76 18.26 -2.08
CA ALA A 247 -8.29 17.38 -3.16
C ALA A 247 -8.85 15.94 -3.01
N VAL A 248 -8.88 15.40 -1.79
CA VAL A 248 -9.49 14.11 -1.45
C VAL A 248 -10.96 14.09 -1.82
N LYS A 249 -11.74 15.09 -1.40
CA LYS A 249 -13.17 15.22 -1.71
C LYS A 249 -13.44 15.31 -3.21
N ASN A 250 -12.65 16.10 -3.94
CA ASN A 250 -12.76 16.21 -5.39
C ASN A 250 -12.45 14.87 -6.09
N THR A 251 -11.47 14.12 -5.58
CA THR A 251 -11.12 12.81 -6.12
C THR A 251 -12.23 11.80 -5.86
N ALA A 252 -12.80 11.79 -4.64
CA ALA A 252 -13.96 10.96 -4.32
C ALA A 252 -15.16 11.29 -5.21
N GLU A 253 -15.42 12.57 -5.46
CA GLU A 253 -16.47 13.00 -6.38
C GLU A 253 -16.26 12.47 -7.81
N LYS A 254 -15.03 12.51 -8.31
CA LYS A 254 -14.69 11.97 -9.64
C LYS A 254 -14.87 10.45 -9.71
N ILE A 255 -14.45 9.71 -8.68
CA ILE A 255 -14.63 8.25 -8.62
C ILE A 255 -16.12 7.90 -8.66
N TRP A 256 -16.91 8.54 -7.80
CA TRP A 256 -18.34 8.26 -7.69
C TRP A 256 -19.10 8.58 -8.98
N LYS A 257 -18.89 9.79 -9.53
CA LYS A 257 -19.52 10.19 -10.79
C LYS A 257 -19.07 9.35 -11.98
N GLY A 258 -17.79 8.97 -12.01
CA GLY A 258 -17.25 8.06 -13.01
C GLY A 258 -17.93 6.69 -12.96
N ALA A 259 -18.10 6.12 -11.77
CA ALA A 259 -18.81 4.87 -11.57
C ALA A 259 -20.28 4.97 -12.02
N GLN A 260 -21.00 6.01 -11.58
CA GLN A 260 -22.39 6.25 -12.00
C GLN A 260 -22.52 6.40 -13.52
N ALA A 261 -21.65 7.19 -14.16
CA ALA A 261 -21.71 7.40 -15.61
C ALA A 261 -21.49 6.09 -16.39
N VAL A 262 -20.58 5.22 -15.93
CA VAL A 262 -20.35 3.91 -16.54
C VAL A 262 -21.52 2.97 -16.30
N GLN A 263 -22.06 2.93 -15.06
CA GLN A 263 -23.20 2.10 -14.71
C GLN A 263 -24.47 2.48 -15.49
N GLU A 264 -24.67 3.77 -15.76
CA GLU A 264 -25.79 4.32 -16.55
C GLU A 264 -25.56 4.23 -18.07
N GLY A 265 -24.41 3.71 -18.52
CA GLY A 265 -24.06 3.63 -19.94
C GLY A 265 -23.75 4.97 -20.62
N LYS A 266 -23.54 6.04 -19.84
CA LYS A 266 -23.20 7.39 -20.32
C LYS A 266 -21.72 7.59 -20.62
N ALA A 267 -20.86 6.68 -20.14
CA ALA A 267 -19.43 6.65 -20.42
C ALA A 267 -18.93 5.20 -20.48
N PHE A 268 -17.86 4.94 -21.22
CA PHE A 268 -17.19 3.64 -21.14
C PHE A 268 -16.02 3.70 -20.16
N LEU A 269 -15.73 2.58 -19.50
CA LEU A 269 -14.60 2.49 -18.56
C LEU A 269 -13.26 2.83 -19.22
N LYS A 270 -13.10 2.55 -20.52
CA LYS A 270 -11.91 2.91 -21.30
C LYS A 270 -11.70 4.42 -21.48
N ASP A 271 -12.77 5.21 -21.36
CA ASP A 271 -12.73 6.67 -21.52
C ASP A 271 -12.42 7.38 -20.18
N ILE A 272 -12.47 6.66 -19.07
CA ILE A 272 -12.06 7.17 -17.76
C ILE A 272 -10.53 7.31 -17.75
N SER A 273 -10.03 8.46 -17.29
CA SER A 273 -8.60 8.72 -17.16
C SER A 273 -7.85 7.56 -16.49
N TYR A 274 -6.76 7.14 -17.11
CA TYR A 274 -5.90 6.05 -16.64
C TYR A 274 -4.45 6.51 -16.66
N CYS A 275 -3.59 5.80 -15.93
CA CYS A 275 -2.16 6.08 -15.94
C CYS A 275 -1.58 5.77 -17.32
N HIS A 276 -1.08 6.78 -18.05
CA HIS A 276 -0.53 6.62 -19.41
C HIS A 276 0.89 6.03 -19.45
N GLY A 277 1.62 5.99 -18.32
CA GLY A 277 2.95 5.37 -18.20
C GLY A 277 2.91 3.97 -17.58
N PHE A 278 4.04 3.25 -17.58
CA PHE A 278 4.15 1.98 -16.86
C PHE A 278 4.28 2.18 -15.35
N HIS A 279 3.13 2.24 -14.65
CA HIS A 279 3.11 2.16 -13.19
C HIS A 279 3.42 0.73 -12.73
N PRO A 280 4.33 0.50 -11.75
CA PRO A 280 4.68 -0.83 -11.27
C PRO A 280 3.50 -1.68 -10.76
N LEU A 281 2.41 -1.03 -10.33
CA LEU A 281 1.21 -1.74 -9.88
C LEU A 281 0.31 -2.21 -11.03
N CYS A 282 0.58 -1.82 -12.28
CA CYS A 282 -0.25 -2.25 -13.41
C CYS A 282 -0.21 -3.77 -13.63
N ASP A 283 0.92 -4.45 -13.36
CA ASP A 283 1.03 -5.91 -13.45
C ASP A 283 0.15 -6.64 -12.42
N TYR A 284 -0.23 -5.95 -11.35
CA TYR A 284 -1.06 -6.48 -10.27
C TYR A 284 -2.50 -5.98 -10.34
N CYS A 285 -2.83 -5.14 -11.33
CA CYS A 285 -4.16 -4.55 -11.47
C CYS A 285 -5.17 -5.60 -11.95
N GLU A 286 -6.25 -5.79 -11.19
CA GLU A 286 -7.34 -6.73 -11.50
C GLU A 286 -8.18 -6.31 -12.72
N HIS A 287 -7.93 -5.11 -13.25
CA HIS A 287 -8.59 -4.56 -14.43
C HIS A 287 -7.60 -4.31 -15.58
N ALA A 288 -6.44 -4.97 -15.55
CA ALA A 288 -5.40 -4.85 -16.58
C ALA A 288 -5.86 -5.40 -17.93
N CYS A 289 -6.60 -6.52 -17.96
CA CYS A 289 -7.03 -7.19 -19.20
C CYS A 289 -7.85 -6.31 -20.15
N SER A 290 -8.56 -5.31 -19.62
CA SER A 290 -9.37 -4.36 -20.39
C SER A 290 -8.81 -2.95 -20.38
N CYS A 291 -7.57 -2.78 -19.92
CA CYS A 291 -6.95 -1.45 -19.80
C CYS A 291 -6.45 -0.98 -21.17
N PRO A 292 -6.88 0.21 -21.66
CA PRO A 292 -6.48 0.73 -22.96
C PRO A 292 -4.98 0.87 -23.13
N LYS A 293 -4.26 1.05 -22.01
CA LYS A 293 -2.80 1.10 -21.97
C LYS A 293 -2.12 -0.16 -22.53
N PHE A 294 -2.75 -1.31 -22.39
CA PHE A 294 -2.23 -2.59 -22.88
C PHE A 294 -2.80 -2.99 -24.23
N GLU A 295 -3.61 -2.12 -24.86
CA GLU A 295 -3.95 -2.29 -26.28
C GLU A 295 -2.67 -2.12 -27.10
N GLY A 296 -2.28 -3.19 -27.79
CA GLY A 296 -1.11 -3.25 -28.64
C GLY A 296 -1.38 -4.06 -29.89
N GLU A 297 -0.51 -3.94 -30.88
CA GLU A 297 -0.59 -4.75 -32.10
C GLU A 297 -0.29 -6.21 -31.77
N VAL A 298 -1.11 -7.12 -32.30
CA VAL A 298 -0.85 -8.56 -32.18
C VAL A 298 0.27 -8.91 -33.14
N LEU A 299 1.44 -9.23 -32.59
CA LEU A 299 2.56 -9.75 -33.36
C LEU A 299 2.26 -11.22 -33.72
N VAL A 300 2.19 -11.53 -35.00
CA VAL A 300 1.89 -12.90 -35.49
C VAL A 300 3.13 -13.81 -35.49
N ASP A 301 4.33 -13.21 -35.42
CA ASP A 301 5.58 -13.96 -35.44
C ASP A 301 5.84 -14.66 -34.09
N THR A 302 5.66 -15.97 -34.08
CA THR A 302 5.83 -16.82 -32.90
C THR A 302 7.28 -16.90 -32.42
N ALA A 303 8.27 -16.50 -33.23
CA ALA A 303 9.68 -16.51 -32.81
C ALA A 303 9.92 -15.60 -31.59
N TYR A 304 9.20 -14.48 -31.50
CA TYR A 304 9.30 -13.58 -30.36
C TYR A 304 8.67 -14.17 -29.10
N ASP A 305 7.67 -15.04 -29.22
CA ASP A 305 7.08 -15.73 -28.07
C ASP A 305 8.12 -16.64 -27.41
N ASP A 306 8.88 -17.39 -28.22
CA ASP A 306 9.99 -18.22 -27.74
C ASP A 306 11.10 -17.37 -27.10
N GLU A 307 11.47 -16.24 -27.72
CA GLU A 307 12.47 -15.33 -27.15
C GLU A 307 12.00 -14.70 -25.83
N LEU A 308 10.75 -14.24 -25.74
CA LEU A 308 10.18 -13.67 -24.52
C LEU A 308 10.08 -14.70 -23.40
N MET A 309 9.71 -15.94 -23.74
CA MET A 309 9.71 -17.06 -22.81
C MET A 309 11.12 -17.38 -22.32
N LEU A 310 12.11 -17.41 -23.21
CA LEU A 310 13.51 -17.58 -22.85
C LEU A 310 14.00 -16.45 -21.94
N VAL A 311 13.68 -15.20 -22.22
CA VAL A 311 14.03 -14.06 -21.36
C VAL A 311 13.40 -14.20 -19.98
N ALA A 312 12.15 -14.67 -19.88
CA ALA A 312 11.51 -14.94 -18.60
C ALA A 312 12.26 -16.02 -17.79
N VAL A 313 12.65 -17.12 -18.45
CA VAL A 313 13.46 -18.20 -17.85
C VAL A 313 14.82 -17.67 -17.38
N LEU A 314 15.54 -16.96 -18.24
CA LEU A 314 16.86 -16.40 -17.91
C LEU A 314 16.80 -15.39 -16.76
N LYS A 315 15.72 -14.59 -16.67
CA LYS A 315 15.50 -13.69 -15.52
C LYS A 315 15.30 -14.46 -14.22
N ASP A 316 14.60 -15.59 -14.25
CA ASP A 316 14.44 -16.47 -13.09
C ASP A 316 15.76 -17.13 -12.69
N GLU A 317 16.53 -17.63 -13.65
CA GLU A 317 17.86 -18.18 -13.41
C GLU A 317 18.80 -17.13 -12.82
N LYS A 318 18.82 -15.91 -13.38
CA LYS A 318 19.57 -14.78 -12.86
C LYS A 318 19.22 -14.50 -11.40
N ARG A 319 17.93 -14.39 -11.05
CA ARG A 319 17.49 -14.20 -9.66
C ARG A 319 17.96 -15.34 -8.75
N GLY A 320 17.90 -16.58 -9.24
CA GLY A 320 18.40 -17.75 -8.51
C GLY A 320 19.91 -17.69 -8.27
N LEU A 321 20.69 -17.28 -9.27
CA LEU A 321 22.13 -17.10 -9.18
C LEU A 321 22.50 -15.96 -8.23
N GLU A 322 21.84 -14.80 -8.33
CA GLU A 322 22.04 -13.65 -7.42
C GLU A 322 21.81 -14.04 -5.95
N LYS A 323 20.77 -14.82 -5.66
CA LYS A 323 20.52 -15.36 -4.31
C LYS A 323 21.64 -16.30 -3.85
N LYS A 324 22.10 -17.21 -4.72
CA LYS A 324 23.19 -18.15 -4.41
C LYS A 324 24.52 -17.42 -4.17
N ILE A 325 24.83 -16.40 -4.97
CA ILE A 325 26.01 -15.54 -4.83
C ILE A 325 25.93 -14.81 -3.48
N SER A 326 24.83 -14.09 -3.23
CA SER A 326 24.64 -13.34 -1.98
C SER A 326 24.78 -14.24 -0.74
N ALA A 327 24.19 -15.44 -0.76
CA ALA A 327 24.29 -16.39 0.35
C ALA A 327 25.71 -16.97 0.56
N LYS A 328 26.56 -16.99 -0.49
CA LYS A 328 27.98 -17.35 -0.35
C LYS A 328 28.81 -16.17 0.13
N GLU A 329 28.57 -14.97 -0.39
CA GLU A 329 29.23 -13.75 0.04
C GLU A 329 28.98 -13.46 1.52
N GLU A 330 27.74 -13.58 2.01
CA GLU A 330 27.44 -13.39 3.42
C GLU A 330 28.17 -14.40 4.32
N ARG A 331 28.31 -15.65 3.89
CA ARG A 331 29.12 -16.65 4.61
C ARG A 331 30.60 -16.28 4.65
N ILE A 332 31.15 -15.78 3.54
CA ILE A 332 32.55 -15.32 3.46
C ILE A 332 32.76 -14.08 4.34
N LYS A 333 31.82 -13.13 4.34
CA LYS A 333 31.84 -11.93 5.21
C LYS A 333 31.76 -12.31 6.69
N ALA A 334 30.87 -13.24 7.05
CA ALA A 334 30.74 -13.74 8.42
C ALA A 334 32.04 -14.40 8.90
N PHE A 335 32.64 -15.25 8.08
CA PHE A 335 33.95 -15.84 8.36
C PHE A 335 35.03 -14.76 8.54
N TYR A 336 35.12 -13.79 7.62
CA TYR A 336 36.07 -12.69 7.71
C TYR A 336 35.93 -11.91 9.03
N ASN A 337 34.70 -11.59 9.44
CA ASN A 337 34.43 -10.85 10.68
C ASN A 337 34.78 -11.67 11.94
N GLN A 338 34.61 -13.00 11.91
CA GLN A 338 35.00 -13.89 13.01
C GLN A 338 36.51 -14.14 13.10
N SER A 339 37.23 -13.91 12.00
CA SER A 339 38.67 -14.19 11.93
C SER A 339 39.52 -13.24 12.78
N GLY A 340 38.95 -12.13 13.29
CA GLY A 340 39.64 -11.17 14.17
C GLY A 340 40.72 -10.32 13.48
N VAL A 341 40.89 -10.47 12.16
CA VAL A 341 41.86 -9.74 11.34
C VAL A 341 41.20 -8.52 10.72
N ASP A 342 41.02 -7.50 11.57
CA ASP A 342 40.34 -6.29 11.15
C ASP A 342 41.15 -5.55 10.08
N SER A 343 40.49 -5.15 8.98
CA SER A 343 41.11 -4.42 7.86
C SER A 343 42.31 -5.08 7.12
N GLN A 344 42.54 -6.40 7.22
CA GLN A 344 43.61 -7.10 6.48
C GLN A 344 43.10 -7.89 5.24
N TRP A 345 43.96 -8.12 4.26
CA TRP A 345 43.63 -8.97 3.10
C TRP A 345 43.88 -10.45 3.42
N LEU A 346 42.86 -11.30 3.24
CA LEU A 346 42.99 -12.75 3.33
C LEU A 346 43.22 -13.36 1.93
N LYS A 347 43.95 -14.47 1.86
CA LYS A 347 44.33 -15.12 0.60
C LYS A 347 44.06 -16.62 0.64
N THR A 348 43.71 -17.18 -0.50
CA THR A 348 43.68 -18.62 -0.80
C THR A 348 44.65 -18.90 -1.95
N ALA A 349 44.71 -20.15 -2.44
CA ALA A 349 45.55 -20.52 -3.58
C ALA A 349 45.26 -19.70 -4.85
N HIS A 350 44.03 -19.21 -5.02
CA HIS A 350 43.60 -18.55 -6.27
C HIS A 350 42.93 -17.17 -6.08
N TYR A 351 42.56 -16.80 -4.86
CA TYR A 351 41.80 -15.58 -4.60
C TYR A 351 42.38 -14.79 -3.42
N ARG A 352 42.16 -13.48 -3.44
CA ARG A 352 42.30 -12.62 -2.26
C ARG A 352 40.98 -11.93 -1.99
N PHE A 353 40.62 -11.76 -0.73
CA PHE A 353 39.39 -11.11 -0.33
C PHE A 353 39.59 -10.27 0.93
N LYS A 354 38.77 -9.24 1.06
CA LYS A 354 38.73 -8.34 2.21
C LYS A 354 37.29 -7.84 2.35
N ASN A 355 36.77 -7.81 3.57
CA ASN A 355 35.53 -7.13 3.86
C ASN A 355 35.83 -5.68 4.28
N THR A 356 35.43 -4.70 3.48
CA THR A 356 35.60 -3.28 3.81
C THR A 356 34.27 -2.57 3.85
N ARG A 357 34.06 -1.74 4.86
CA ARG A 357 32.98 -0.77 4.86
C ARG A 357 33.39 0.38 3.94
N GLN A 358 32.72 0.50 2.80
CA GLN A 358 32.85 1.69 1.95
C GLN A 358 31.78 2.70 2.36
N GLU A 359 32.13 3.97 2.37
CA GLU A 359 31.13 5.02 2.56
C GLU A 359 30.18 5.02 1.36
N GLY A 360 28.89 5.20 1.64
CA GLY A 360 27.87 5.28 0.60
C GLY A 360 28.10 6.49 -0.30
N ARG A 361 27.43 6.49 -1.46
CA ARG A 361 27.44 7.64 -2.37
C ARG A 361 26.99 8.89 -1.60
N LYS A 362 27.89 9.87 -1.49
CA LYS A 362 27.54 11.21 -1.01
C LYS A 362 26.54 11.80 -2.00
N THR A 363 25.29 11.94 -1.57
CA THR A 363 24.20 12.43 -2.41
C THR A 363 23.75 13.76 -1.84
N LEU A 364 23.53 14.75 -2.72
CA LEU A 364 23.05 16.06 -2.30
C LEU A 364 21.54 15.98 -2.08
N ASP A 365 21.07 16.41 -0.91
CA ASP A 365 19.64 16.51 -0.62
C ASP A 365 19.09 17.77 -1.30
N MET A 366 18.44 17.57 -2.46
CA MET A 366 17.96 18.65 -3.31
C MET A 366 16.92 19.52 -2.60
N THR A 367 16.10 18.93 -1.73
CA THR A 367 15.08 19.65 -0.96
C THR A 367 15.74 20.54 0.08
N LYS A 368 16.75 20.04 0.80
CA LYS A 368 17.52 20.87 1.74
C LYS A 368 18.33 21.95 1.04
N LEU A 369 18.90 21.65 -0.13
CA LEU A 369 19.60 22.64 -0.95
C LEU A 369 18.65 23.74 -1.40
N GLU A 370 17.47 23.38 -1.91
CA GLU A 370 16.46 24.35 -2.34
C GLU A 370 16.03 25.24 -1.19
N PHE A 371 15.72 24.66 -0.02
CA PHE A 371 15.35 25.44 1.15
C PHE A 371 16.48 26.38 1.61
N ALA A 372 17.73 25.90 1.61
CA ALA A 372 18.90 26.73 1.93
C ALA A 372 19.07 27.89 0.92
N LEU A 373 18.88 27.63 -0.38
CA LEU A 373 18.96 28.67 -1.40
C LEU A 373 17.82 29.68 -1.30
N ILE A 374 16.58 29.23 -1.04
CA ILE A 374 15.43 30.12 -0.85
C ILE A 374 15.69 31.10 0.30
N ASN A 375 16.26 30.61 1.41
CA ASN A 375 16.55 31.45 2.57
C ASN A 375 17.63 32.50 2.31
N GLU A 376 18.61 32.20 1.45
CA GLU A 376 19.75 33.10 1.18
C GLU A 376 19.50 34.08 0.03
N VAL A 377 18.87 33.61 -1.06
CA VAL A 377 18.75 34.41 -2.30
C VAL A 377 17.31 34.69 -2.71
N GLY A 378 16.33 34.22 -1.93
CA GLY A 378 14.90 34.34 -2.23
C GLY A 378 14.42 33.29 -3.23
N GLU A 379 13.13 32.99 -3.18
CA GLU A 379 12.50 31.88 -3.91
C GLU A 379 12.72 31.92 -5.42
N GLN A 380 12.51 33.10 -6.01
CA GLN A 380 12.63 33.28 -7.46
C GLN A 380 14.06 33.05 -7.95
N LYS A 381 15.07 33.58 -7.24
CA LYS A 381 16.48 33.41 -7.62
C LYS A 381 16.99 32.00 -7.34
N ALA A 382 16.51 31.36 -6.27
CA ALA A 382 16.82 29.98 -5.95
C ALA A 382 16.36 29.02 -7.06
N GLN A 383 15.13 29.20 -7.56
CA GLN A 383 14.59 28.41 -8.67
C GLN A 383 15.38 28.64 -9.97
N GLU A 384 15.69 29.88 -10.31
CA GLU A 384 16.52 30.20 -11.49
C GLU A 384 17.89 29.49 -11.44
N LEU A 385 18.56 29.52 -10.27
CA LEU A 385 19.85 28.87 -10.07
C LEU A 385 19.74 27.35 -10.17
N LEU A 386 18.75 26.75 -9.54
CA LEU A 386 18.53 25.30 -9.58
C LEU A 386 18.28 24.82 -11.01
N VAL A 387 17.46 25.54 -11.78
CA VAL A 387 17.23 25.24 -13.19
C VAL A 387 18.54 25.36 -13.99
N ALA A 388 19.32 26.42 -13.77
CA ALA A 388 20.55 26.66 -14.52
C ALA A 388 21.63 25.58 -14.30
N VAL A 389 21.66 24.97 -13.12
CA VAL A 389 22.67 23.95 -12.74
C VAL A 389 22.15 22.52 -12.85
N THR A 390 20.87 22.31 -13.17
CA THR A 390 20.29 20.98 -13.31
C THR A 390 20.69 20.38 -14.66
N LYS A 391 21.42 19.26 -14.61
CA LYS A 391 21.71 18.43 -15.77
C LYS A 391 20.88 17.15 -15.70
N TYR A 392 20.13 16.87 -16.76
CA TYR A 392 19.45 15.59 -16.91
C TYR A 392 20.46 14.50 -17.34
N GLY A 393 20.33 13.32 -16.75
CA GLY A 393 21.07 12.14 -17.19
C GLY A 393 20.68 11.75 -18.62
N GLN A 394 21.52 10.97 -19.28
CA GLN A 394 21.19 10.42 -20.60
C GLN A 394 19.89 9.61 -20.52
N PRO A 395 18.99 9.71 -21.53
CA PRO A 395 17.86 8.82 -21.65
C PRO A 395 18.33 7.36 -21.64
N PHE A 396 17.56 6.46 -21.03
CA PHE A 396 17.82 5.03 -21.11
C PHE A 396 16.54 4.29 -21.48
N GLU A 397 16.69 3.20 -22.22
CA GLU A 397 15.58 2.34 -22.62
C GLU A 397 15.30 1.29 -21.54
N ARG A 398 14.03 0.93 -21.37
CA ARG A 398 13.61 -0.13 -20.45
C ARG A 398 12.60 -1.05 -21.15
N LEU A 399 12.98 -2.32 -21.28
CA LEU A 399 12.07 -3.37 -21.71
C LEU A 399 11.14 -3.79 -20.55
N HIS A 400 9.84 -3.64 -20.76
CA HIS A 400 8.79 -4.12 -19.87
C HIS A 400 8.20 -5.42 -20.42
N ILE A 401 8.18 -6.49 -19.62
CA ILE A 401 7.64 -7.80 -20.00
C ILE A 401 6.64 -8.22 -18.93
N ALA A 402 5.40 -8.44 -19.35
CA ALA A 402 4.32 -9.00 -18.53
C ALA A 402 3.69 -10.18 -19.28
N LYS A 403 3.25 -11.22 -18.57
CA LYS A 403 2.47 -12.30 -19.18
C LYS A 403 1.03 -11.81 -19.37
N ILE A 404 0.47 -12.05 -20.56
CA ILE A 404 -0.95 -11.79 -20.88
C ILE A 404 -1.83 -12.84 -20.19
#